data_AF-A0A7S4J7F3-F1
#
_entry.id   AF-A0A7S4J7F3-F1
#
_cell.length_a   1.000
_cell.length_b   1.000
_cell.length_c   1.000
_cell.angle_alpha   90.00
_cell.angle_beta   90.00
_cell.angle_gamma   90.00
#
_symmetry.space_group_name_H-M   'P 1'
#
loop_
_entity.id
_entity.type
_entity.pdbx_description
1 polymer ?
#
loop_
_entity_poly.entity_id
_entity_poly.type
_entity_poly.pdbx_seq_one_letter_code
_entity_poly.pdbx_strand_id
1 'polypeptide(L)'
;GYSSGAHLRNWKFLVSADGESWTQASTHAMDESLKGPYAVRTWQIPVHVEAARFFKVVTTGGNSINGTQLVCGGFELYGQVIRQQNEGILNPSHWFFKGMEGMTTSA
;
A
#
# COMPACT_ATOMS: atom_id res chain seq x y z
N GLY A 1 -19.91 21.94 8.76
CA GLY A 1 -19.82 21.16 10.02
C GLY A 1 -19.74 19.70 9.67
N TYR A 2 -18.61 19.06 9.97
CA TYR A 2 -18.34 17.67 9.59
C TYR A 2 -19.39 16.73 10.19
N SER A 3 -20.07 15.98 9.33
CA SER A 3 -21.29 15.25 9.67
C SER A 3 -21.02 14.19 10.73
N SER A 4 -21.67 14.31 11.89
CA SER A 4 -21.72 13.29 12.94
C SER A 4 -22.42 12.00 12.51
N GLY A 5 -22.96 11.93 11.29
CA GLY A 5 -23.91 10.89 10.89
C GLY A 5 -23.37 9.78 9.98
N ALA A 6 -22.35 10.03 9.16
CA ALA A 6 -22.01 9.13 8.03
C ALA A 6 -20.66 8.41 8.18
N HIS A 7 -20.26 8.07 9.40
CA HIS A 7 -19.02 7.31 9.65
C HIS A 7 -19.02 5.96 8.92
N LEU A 8 -17.83 5.55 8.48
CA LEU A 8 -17.57 4.32 7.73
C LEU A 8 -17.87 3.08 8.59
N ARG A 9 -18.53 2.08 7.99
CA ARG A 9 -18.92 0.83 8.70
C ARG A 9 -18.58 -0.44 7.93
N ASN A 10 -18.85 -0.42 6.63
CA ASN A 10 -18.73 -1.57 5.74
C ASN A 10 -17.69 -1.26 4.68
N TRP A 11 -16.48 -1.80 4.87
CA TRP A 11 -15.36 -1.53 3.98
C TRP A 11 -14.33 -2.65 4.02
N LYS A 12 -13.48 -2.68 3.00
CA LYS A 12 -12.31 -3.56 2.94
C LYS A 12 -11.07 -2.76 2.60
N PHE A 13 -9.94 -3.21 3.12
CA PHE A 13 -8.62 -2.69 2.78
C PHE A 13 -7.94 -3.68 1.83
N LEU A 14 -7.49 -3.18 0.68
CA LEU A 14 -6.72 -3.97 -0.28
C LEU A 14 -5.34 -3.38 -0.48
N VAL A 15 -4.39 -4.28 -0.71
CA VAL A 15 -2.98 -3.98 -0.98
C VAL A 15 -2.57 -4.62 -2.30
N SER A 16 -1.59 -4.02 -2.97
CA SER A 16 -1.03 -4.55 -4.21
C SER A 16 0.40 -4.09 -4.40
N ALA A 17 1.22 -4.96 -4.99
CA ALA A 17 2.60 -4.66 -5.38
C ALA A 17 2.67 -3.97 -6.76
N ASP A 18 1.78 -4.35 -7.69
CA ASP A 18 1.80 -3.98 -9.11
C ASP A 18 0.67 -3.02 -9.51
N GLY A 19 -0.38 -2.90 -8.69
CA GLY A 19 -1.59 -2.13 -8.98
C GLY A 19 -2.66 -2.90 -9.76
N GLU A 20 -2.37 -4.13 -10.17
CA GLU A 20 -3.23 -5.00 -10.98
C GLU A 20 -3.78 -6.16 -10.15
N SER A 21 -2.91 -6.84 -9.42
CA SER A 21 -3.22 -7.96 -8.54
C SER A 21 -3.48 -7.45 -7.13
N TRP A 22 -4.70 -7.62 -6.63
CA TRP A 22 -5.13 -7.08 -5.33
C TRP A 22 -5.35 -8.17 -4.30
N THR A 23 -4.71 -8.05 -3.15
CA THR A 23 -4.93 -8.89 -1.97
C THR A 23 -5.79 -8.14 -0.96
N GLN A 24 -6.85 -8.78 -0.45
CA GLN A 24 -7.63 -8.23 0.64
C GLN A 24 -6.87 -8.39 1.96
N ALA A 25 -6.39 -7.27 2.51
CA ALA A 25 -5.61 -7.24 3.75
C ALA A 25 -6.51 -7.24 5.00
N SER A 26 -7.68 -6.62 4.93
CA SER A 26 -8.68 -6.66 6.00
C SER A 26 -10.09 -6.44 5.48
N THR A 27 -11.09 -6.90 6.24
CA THR A 27 -12.51 -6.65 6.01
C THR A 27 -13.16 -6.15 7.28
N HIS A 28 -14.08 -5.21 7.14
CA HIS A 28 -14.80 -4.57 8.23
C HIS A 28 -16.29 -4.56 7.86
N ALA A 29 -17.10 -5.22 8.67
CA ALA A 29 -18.54 -5.32 8.49
C ALA A 29 -19.24 -4.77 9.73
N MET A 30 -20.17 -3.84 9.50
CA MET A 30 -20.91 -3.15 10.57
C MET A 30 -20.01 -2.52 11.65
N ASP A 31 -18.77 -2.15 11.31
CA ASP A 31 -17.79 -1.64 12.27
C ASP A 31 -18.28 -0.32 12.89
N GLU A 32 -18.33 -0.27 14.23
CA GLU A 32 -18.73 0.91 15.00
C GLU A 32 -17.53 1.61 15.67
N SER A 33 -16.31 1.16 15.40
CA SER A 33 -15.10 1.71 16.03
C SER A 33 -14.81 3.18 15.66
N LEU A 34 -15.40 3.68 14.57
CA LEU A 34 -15.35 5.08 14.14
C LEU A 34 -16.61 5.87 14.52
N LYS A 35 -17.44 5.36 15.43
CA LYS A 35 -18.62 6.07 15.91
C LYS A 35 -18.23 7.23 16.83
N GLY A 36 -18.56 8.45 16.42
CA GLY A 36 -18.39 9.66 17.22
C GLY A 36 -17.70 10.78 16.45
N PRO A 37 -17.77 12.02 16.97
CA PRO A 37 -17.07 13.14 16.35
C PRO A 37 -15.56 12.93 16.42
N TYR A 38 -14.87 13.10 15.28
CA TYR A 38 -13.41 12.99 15.16
C TYR A 38 -12.83 11.64 15.65
N ALA A 39 -13.63 10.57 15.60
CA ALA A 39 -13.17 9.25 16.01
C ALA A 39 -12.00 8.79 15.12
N VAL A 40 -10.95 8.28 15.78
CA VAL A 40 -9.76 7.70 15.14
C VAL A 40 -9.63 6.26 15.62
N ARG A 41 -9.26 5.37 14.70
CA ARG A 41 -9.03 3.96 15.00
C ARG A 41 -7.85 3.45 14.20
N THR A 42 -7.05 2.61 14.84
CA THR A 42 -6.02 1.80 14.20
C THR A 42 -6.46 0.34 14.22
N TRP A 43 -6.29 -0.34 13.09
CA TRP A 43 -6.52 -1.78 12.98
C TRP A 43 -5.20 -2.47 12.64
N GLN A 44 -4.95 -3.61 13.29
CA GLN A 44 -3.86 -4.49 12.91
C GLN A 44 -4.24 -5.21 11.61
N ILE A 45 -3.27 -5.39 10.70
CA ILE A 45 -3.48 -6.17 9.48
C ILE A 45 -3.12 -7.62 9.80
N PRO A 46 -4.09 -8.55 9.79
CA PRO A 46 -3.87 -9.94 10.21
C PRO A 46 -3.11 -10.78 9.17
N VAL A 47 -3.09 -10.33 7.92
CA VAL A 47 -2.41 -11.02 6.82
C VAL A 47 -0.97 -10.52 6.71
N HIS A 48 -0.02 -11.43 6.55
CA HIS A 48 1.35 -11.06 6.20
C HIS A 48 1.37 -10.43 4.81
N VAL A 49 1.58 -9.13 4.75
CA VAL A 49 1.79 -8.38 3.50
C VAL A 49 3.30 -8.20 3.35
N GLU A 50 3.91 -8.86 2.36
CA GLU A 50 5.36 -8.78 2.15
C GLU A 50 5.79 -7.35 1.81
N ALA A 51 5.30 -6.83 0.69
CA ALA A 51 5.55 -5.47 0.24
C ALA A 51 4.37 -5.00 -0.63
N ALA A 52 3.90 -3.78 -0.38
CA ALA A 52 2.83 -3.18 -1.16
C ALA A 52 3.19 -1.74 -1.53
N ARG A 53 2.82 -1.35 -2.75
CA ARG A 53 2.98 0.00 -3.28
C ARG A 53 1.64 0.70 -3.46
N PHE A 54 0.59 -0.07 -3.75
CA PHE A 54 -0.74 0.43 -4.02
C PHE A 54 -1.71 -0.03 -2.94
N PHE A 55 -2.59 0.89 -2.54
CA PHE A 55 -3.53 0.70 -1.44
C PHE A 55 -4.92 1.16 -1.86
N LYS A 56 -5.96 0.42 -1.46
CA LYS A 56 -7.36 0.77 -1.72
C LYS A 56 -8.20 0.59 -0.47
N VAL A 57 -9.03 1.57 -0.18
CA VAL A 57 -10.18 1.44 0.72
C VAL A 57 -11.42 1.36 -0.15
N VAL A 58 -12.19 0.27 -0.02
CA VAL A 58 -13.38 0.03 -0.84
C VAL A 58 -14.57 -0.14 0.07
N THR A 59 -15.60 0.68 -0.11
CA THR A 59 -16.90 0.51 0.57
C THR A 59 -17.56 -0.78 0.10
N THR A 60 -17.99 -1.62 1.02
CA THR A 60 -18.66 -2.91 0.73
C THR A 60 -20.13 -2.92 1.10
N GLY A 61 -20.62 -1.82 1.70
CA GLY A 61 -22.01 -1.60 2.05
C GLY A 61 -22.21 -0.15 2.50
N GLY A 62 -23.37 0.13 3.10
CA GLY A 62 -23.68 1.47 3.59
C GLY A 62 -22.76 1.94 4.72
N ASN A 63 -22.52 3.25 4.81
CA ASN A 63 -22.03 3.89 6.02
C ASN A 63 -23.12 3.91 7.10
N SER A 64 -22.90 4.61 8.22
CA SER A 64 -23.86 4.66 9.35
C SER A 64 -25.22 5.30 9.05
N ILE A 65 -25.37 6.05 7.97
CA ILE A 65 -26.67 6.54 7.48
C ILE A 65 -27.17 5.76 6.26
N ASN A 66 -26.61 4.57 6.01
CA ASN A 66 -26.89 3.75 4.82
C ASN A 66 -26.53 4.42 3.47
N GLY A 67 -25.65 5.43 3.50
CA GLY A 67 -25.11 6.05 2.29
C GLY A 67 -23.95 5.25 1.69
N THR A 68 -23.69 5.40 0.40
CA THR A 68 -22.60 4.69 -0.32
C THR A 68 -21.29 5.48 -0.37
N GLN A 69 -21.29 6.73 0.10
CA GLN A 69 -20.13 7.59 0.10
C GLN A 69 -19.10 7.15 1.16
N LEU A 70 -17.82 7.20 0.77
CA LEU A 70 -16.70 7.07 1.68
C LEU A 70 -16.48 8.41 2.40
N VAL A 71 -16.81 8.47 3.69
CA VAL A 71 -16.53 9.65 4.54
C VAL A 71 -15.30 9.35 5.38
N CYS A 72 -14.18 9.96 5.01
CA CYS A 72 -12.88 9.79 5.65
C CYS A 72 -12.11 11.11 5.61
N GLY A 73 -11.72 11.63 6.78
CA GLY A 73 -10.95 12.88 6.88
C GLY A 73 -9.43 12.70 6.88
N GLY A 74 -8.96 11.49 7.17
CA GLY A 74 -7.54 11.15 7.26
C GLY A 74 -7.32 9.65 7.23
N PHE A 75 -6.21 9.22 6.65
CA PHE A 75 -5.84 7.81 6.49
C PHE A 75 -4.35 7.66 6.73
N GLU A 76 -3.97 6.77 7.64
CA GLU A 76 -2.60 6.57 8.09
C GLU A 76 -2.18 5.11 7.89
N LEU A 77 -0.95 4.91 7.41
CA LEU A 77 -0.35 3.59 7.20
C LEU A 77 0.94 3.49 8.02
N TYR A 78 1.07 2.39 8.76
CA TYR A 78 2.23 2.10 9.57
C TYR A 78 2.89 0.82 9.08
N GLY A 79 4.21 0.83 8.92
CA GLY A 79 4.96 -0.32 8.45
C GLY A 79 6.41 0.03 8.19
N GLN A 80 7.18 -0.98 7.76
CA GLN A 80 8.56 -0.77 7.36
C GLN A 80 8.61 -0.29 5.90
N VAL A 81 9.27 0.85 5.67
CA VAL A 81 9.55 1.32 4.31
C VAL A 81 10.77 0.59 3.80
N ILE A 82 10.57 -0.29 2.83
CA ILE A 82 11.66 -0.95 2.11
C ILE A 82 11.97 -0.18 0.82
N ARG A 83 13.26 0.00 0.53
CA ARG A 83 13.70 0.51 -0.77
C ARG A 83 13.86 -0.67 -1.72
N GLN A 84 13.22 -0.59 -2.87
CA GLN A 84 13.52 -1.52 -3.96
C GLN A 84 14.98 -1.28 -4.37
N GLN A 85 15.86 -2.26 -4.14
CA GLN A 85 17.20 -2.21 -4.69
C GLN A 85 17.08 -2.49 -6.19
N ASN A 86 17.54 -1.56 -7.03
CA ASN A 86 17.74 -1.85 -8.44
C ASN A 86 18.96 -2.79 -8.53
N GLU A 87 18.72 -4.07 -8.79
CA GLU A 87 19.77 -5.06 -9.01
C GLU A 87 20.66 -4.76 -10.23
N GLY A 88 20.33 -3.72 -11.02
CA GLY A 88 21.07 -3.31 -12.21
C GLY A 88 22.30 -2.42 -12.00
N ILE A 89 22.64 -1.97 -10.79
CA ILE A 89 23.78 -1.03 -10.58
C ILE A 89 24.87 -1.60 -9.65
N LEU A 90 24.61 -2.69 -8.92
CA LEU A 90 25.57 -3.24 -7.94
C LEU A 90 25.89 -4.72 -8.20
N ASN A 91 26.14 -5.09 -9.46
CA ASN A 91 26.88 -6.33 -9.74
C ASN A 91 28.34 -5.97 -10.09
N PRO A 92 29.31 -6.12 -9.16
CA PRO A 92 30.70 -5.78 -9.41
C PRO A 92 31.37 -6.71 -10.45
N SER A 93 30.70 -7.77 -10.91
CA SER A 93 31.25 -8.68 -11.92
C SER A 93 31.21 -8.12 -13.35
N HIS A 94 30.61 -6.95 -13.58
CA HIS A 94 30.52 -6.31 -14.89
C HIS A 94 31.54 -5.19 -15.15
N TRP A 95 32.54 -5.01 -14.27
CA TRP A 95 33.68 -4.10 -14.50
C TRP A 95 34.78 -4.78 -15.35
N PHE A 96 34.47 -5.14 -16.59
CA PHE A 96 35.52 -5.40 -17.58
C PHE A 96 35.55 -4.27 -18.61
N PHE A 97 36.71 -3.62 -18.68
CA PHE A 97 37.03 -2.49 -19.56
C PHE A 97 36.67 -2.80 -21.02
N LYS A 98 35.69 -2.07 -21.56
CA LYS A 98 35.53 -1.95 -23.01
C LYS A 98 36.50 -0.88 -23.51
N GLY A 99 37.76 -1.25 -23.77
CA GLY A 99 38.74 -0.25 -24.21
C GLY A 99 40.16 -0.68 -24.57
N MET A 100 40.48 -1.97 -24.73
CA MET A 100 41.79 -2.40 -25.23
C MET A 100 41.69 -3.65 -26.10
N GLU A 101 41.21 -3.51 -27.33
CA GLU A 101 41.51 -4.45 -28.41
C GLU A 101 42.16 -3.65 -29.54
N GLY A 102 43.49 -3.68 -29.61
CA GLY A 102 44.22 -2.92 -30.62
C GLY A 102 45.74 -2.85 -30.51
N MET A 103 46.40 -3.66 -29.66
CA MET A 103 47.86 -3.76 -29.68
C MET A 103 48.30 -5.21 -29.75
N THR A 104 48.47 -5.70 -30.98
CA THR A 104 49.44 -6.75 -31.24
C THR A 104 50.82 -6.13 -31.06
N THR A 105 51.66 -6.73 -30.23
CA THR A 105 53.11 -6.55 -30.36
C THR A 105 53.67 -7.87 -30.82
N SER A 106 54.11 -7.87 -32.07
CA SER A 106 55.04 -8.84 -32.63
C SER A 106 56.42 -8.62 -31.99
N ALA A 107 56.98 -9.65 -31.38
CA ALA A 107 58.39 -10.06 -31.46
C ALA A 107 58.54 -11.45 -30.83
#